data_AF-A0A518JWI6-F1
#
_entry.id   AF-A0A518JWI6-F1
#
_cell.length_a   1.000
_cell.length_b   1.000
_cell.length_c   1.000
_cell.angle_alpha   90.00
_cell.angle_beta   90.00
_cell.angle_gamma   90.00
#
_symmetry.space_group_name_H-M   'P 1'
#
loop_
_entity.id
_entity.type
_entity.pdbx_description
1 polymer ?
#
loop_
_entity_poly.entity_id
_entity_poly.type
_entity_poly.pdbx_seq_one_letter_code
_entity_poly.pdbx_strand_id
1 'polypeptide(L)'
;MTRTPPVLDEALVQTLSKLASEIDGSSETDSAELVKTFNAMAGTHIPYLEFQGVYGAEEHDAYVRRLLTAKLTKADPSLDRTELIKIFTRITQDPADDAYLQYAFTTIEKSFGDSQVSDLVFWPNHYFDDGSDPDELTPEQMADAVLDRYARKGAR
;
A
#
# COMPACT_ATOMS: atom_id res chain seq x y z
N MET A 1 -13.14 -9.77 -14.70
CA MET A 1 -11.95 -10.47 -14.21
C MET A 1 -11.78 -10.11 -12.74
N THR A 2 -11.49 -11.07 -11.86
CA THR A 2 -11.26 -10.78 -10.44
C THR A 2 -9.88 -10.17 -10.29
N ARG A 3 -9.79 -8.94 -9.75
CA ARG A 3 -8.52 -8.30 -9.41
C ARG A 3 -7.95 -8.94 -8.16
N THR A 4 -6.75 -9.48 -8.26
CA THR A 4 -6.08 -10.19 -7.16
C THR A 4 -4.70 -9.60 -6.93
N PRO A 5 -4.20 -9.68 -5.69
CA PRO A 5 -2.83 -9.29 -5.38
C PRO A 5 -1.82 -10.04 -6.26
N PRO A 6 -0.65 -9.44 -6.54
CA PRO A 6 0.42 -10.14 -7.21
C PRO A 6 0.88 -11.34 -6.37
N VAL A 7 1.20 -12.45 -7.03
CA VAL A 7 1.85 -13.59 -6.37
C VAL A 7 3.29 -13.18 -6.06
N LEU A 8 3.67 -13.28 -4.78
CA LEU A 8 5.02 -12.97 -4.32
C LEU A 8 5.88 -14.23 -4.33
N ASP A 9 7.18 -14.06 -4.62
CA ASP A 9 8.17 -15.12 -4.43
C ASP A 9 8.48 -15.25 -2.94
N GLU A 10 7.97 -16.32 -2.32
CA GLU A 10 8.08 -16.54 -0.88
C GLU A 10 9.53 -16.72 -0.41
N ALA A 11 10.42 -17.28 -1.24
CA ALA A 11 11.84 -17.39 -0.90
C ALA A 11 12.52 -16.02 -0.92
N LEU A 12 12.13 -15.16 -1.87
CA LEU A 12 12.58 -13.77 -1.91
C LEU A 12 12.05 -12.98 -0.71
N VAL A 13 10.77 -13.14 -0.36
CA VAL A 13 10.17 -12.50 0.84
C VAL A 13 10.97 -12.87 2.08
N GLN A 14 11.17 -14.17 2.35
CA GLN A 14 11.93 -14.62 3.52
C GLN A 14 13.35 -14.06 3.56
N THR A 15 14.04 -14.03 2.41
CA THR A 15 15.41 -13.52 2.34
C THR A 15 15.47 -12.02 2.63
N LEU A 16 14.56 -11.25 2.02
CA LEU A 16 14.48 -9.80 2.24
C LEU A 16 14.04 -9.47 3.67
N SER A 17 13.12 -10.23 4.27
CA SER A 17 12.68 -10.01 5.65
C SER A 17 13.79 -10.24 6.64
N LYS A 18 14.60 -11.28 6.43
CA LYS A 18 15.81 -11.51 7.22
C LYS A 18 16.78 -10.33 7.10
N LEU A 19 17.06 -9.87 5.88
CA LEU A 19 17.92 -8.70 5.67
C LEU A 19 17.35 -7.45 6.36
N ALA A 20 16.06 -7.17 6.22
CA ALA A 20 15.41 -6.04 6.88
C ALA A 20 15.55 -6.13 8.41
N SER A 21 15.37 -7.33 8.99
CA SER A 21 15.53 -7.55 10.43
C SER A 21 16.97 -7.35 10.93
N GLU A 22 17.97 -7.65 10.10
CA GLU A 22 19.38 -7.44 10.45
C GLU A 22 19.81 -5.97 10.30
N ILE A 23 19.16 -5.22 9.40
CA ILE A 23 19.42 -3.79 9.19
C ILE A 23 18.73 -2.93 10.27
N ASP A 24 17.53 -3.31 10.70
CA ASP A 24 16.74 -2.55 11.67
C ASP A 24 17.40 -2.53 13.06
N GLY A 25 17.70 -1.34 13.58
CA GLY A 25 18.38 -1.14 14.86
C GLY A 25 19.91 -1.35 14.84
N SER A 26 20.48 -1.61 13.66
CA SER A 26 21.93 -1.72 13.46
C SER A 26 22.61 -0.33 13.36
N SER A 27 23.90 -0.30 12.99
CA SER A 27 24.58 0.95 12.61
C SER A 27 24.67 1.05 11.08
N GLU A 28 24.66 2.28 10.54
CA GLU A 28 24.75 2.49 9.08
C GLU A 28 26.02 1.89 8.47
N THR A 29 27.14 1.97 9.19
CA THR A 29 28.43 1.42 8.73
C THR A 29 28.38 -0.10 8.64
N ASP A 30 27.80 -0.77 9.64
CA ASP A 30 27.76 -2.23 9.71
C ASP A 30 26.78 -2.82 8.70
N SER A 31 25.73 -2.07 8.37
CA SER A 31 24.64 -2.52 7.49
C SER A 31 24.73 -2.02 6.06
N ALA A 32 25.78 -1.27 5.69
CA ALA A 32 25.92 -0.70 4.35
C ALA A 32 25.80 -1.76 3.23
N GLU A 33 26.49 -2.91 3.36
CA GLU A 33 26.39 -3.99 2.37
C GLU A 33 25.06 -4.75 2.44
N LEU A 34 24.43 -4.83 3.61
CA LEU A 34 23.09 -5.43 3.77
C LEU A 34 22.03 -4.58 3.06
N VAL A 35 22.05 -3.26 3.25
CA VAL A 35 21.15 -2.31 2.57
C VAL A 35 21.33 -2.39 1.05
N LYS A 36 22.58 -2.45 0.59
CA LYS A 36 22.88 -2.60 -0.84
C LYS A 36 22.35 -3.92 -1.39
N THR A 37 22.54 -5.02 -0.64
CA THR A 37 22.05 -6.35 -1.03
C THR A 37 20.52 -6.38 -1.07
N PHE A 38 19.86 -5.87 -0.04
CA PHE A 38 18.41 -5.73 0.00
C PHE A 38 17.90 -4.96 -1.21
N ASN A 39 18.45 -3.77 -1.46
CA ASN A 39 18.03 -2.92 -2.57
C ASN A 39 18.28 -3.56 -3.94
N ALA A 40 19.37 -4.29 -4.12
CA ALA A 40 19.63 -5.02 -5.37
C ALA A 40 18.60 -6.14 -5.60
N MET A 41 18.29 -6.91 -4.56
CA MET A 41 17.34 -8.04 -4.64
C MET A 41 15.89 -7.55 -4.79
N ALA A 42 15.49 -6.57 -3.99
CA ALA A 42 14.17 -5.95 -4.06
C ALA A 42 14.03 -5.03 -5.27
N GLY A 43 15.13 -4.66 -5.93
CA GLY A 43 15.24 -3.66 -6.99
C GLY A 43 14.63 -2.33 -6.58
N THR A 44 15.10 -1.79 -5.45
CA THR A 44 14.71 -0.53 -4.82
C THR A 44 15.95 0.33 -4.56
N HIS A 45 15.75 1.56 -4.06
CA HIS A 45 16.83 2.46 -3.63
C HIS A 45 16.48 3.10 -2.28
N ILE A 46 16.12 2.25 -1.32
CA ILE A 46 15.69 2.69 0.01
C ILE A 46 16.94 3.08 0.82
N PRO A 47 17.00 4.31 1.35
CA PRO A 47 18.11 4.73 2.18
C PRO A 47 18.09 3.99 3.53
N TYR A 48 19.26 3.83 4.15
CA TYR A 48 19.42 3.12 5.43
C TYR A 48 18.41 3.57 6.51
N LEU A 49 18.16 4.88 6.61
CA LEU A 49 17.28 5.45 7.64
C LEU A 49 15.83 4.96 7.55
N GLU A 50 15.36 4.58 6.36
CA GLU A 50 13.98 4.07 6.14
C GLU A 50 13.82 2.61 6.58
N PHE A 51 14.92 1.91 6.91
CA PHE A 51 14.87 0.59 7.54
C PHE A 51 14.79 0.67 9.07
N GLN A 52 15.02 1.85 9.66
CA GLN A 52 15.11 1.99 11.11
C GLN A 52 13.74 2.13 11.74
N GLY A 53 13.46 1.31 12.76
CA GLY A 53 12.20 1.31 13.47
C GLY A 53 11.08 0.56 12.74
N VAL A 54 11.41 -0.24 11.71
CA VAL A 54 10.42 -1.07 11.01
C VAL A 54 9.69 -1.97 12.01
N TYR A 55 10.42 -2.70 12.86
CA TYR A 55 9.85 -3.57 13.90
C TYR A 55 9.00 -2.81 14.93
N GLY A 56 9.23 -1.50 15.09
CA GLY A 56 8.40 -0.65 15.95
C GLY A 56 7.04 -0.31 15.33
N ALA A 57 6.89 -0.46 14.02
CA ALA A 57 5.68 -0.12 13.26
C ALA A 57 4.96 -1.36 12.70
N GLU A 58 5.70 -2.34 12.18
CA GLU A 58 5.18 -3.58 11.57
C GLU A 58 6.21 -4.72 11.59
N GLU A 59 5.77 -5.95 11.38
CA GLU A 59 6.68 -7.09 11.20
C GLU A 59 7.49 -6.96 9.89
N HIS A 60 8.74 -7.44 9.88
CA HIS A 60 9.62 -7.30 8.69
C HIS A 60 9.09 -8.05 7.46
N ASP A 61 8.32 -9.12 7.63
CA ASP A 61 7.67 -9.81 6.52
C ASP A 61 6.49 -9.02 5.96
N ALA A 62 5.67 -8.41 6.80
CA ALA A 62 4.63 -7.47 6.38
C ALA A 62 5.23 -6.29 5.60
N TYR A 63 6.30 -5.68 6.11
CA TYR A 63 7.04 -4.60 5.44
C TYR A 63 7.51 -5.00 4.03
N VAL A 64 8.15 -6.17 3.91
CA VAL A 64 8.67 -6.67 2.62
C VAL A 64 7.54 -6.99 1.66
N ARG A 65 6.47 -7.65 2.12
CA ARG A 65 5.30 -7.96 1.29
C ARG A 65 4.65 -6.69 0.77
N ARG A 66 4.53 -5.67 1.62
CA ARG A 66 4.02 -4.35 1.26
C ARG A 66 4.86 -3.70 0.18
N LEU A 67 6.18 -3.67 0.36
CA LEU A 67 7.13 -3.13 -0.60
C LEU A 67 7.06 -3.85 -1.95
N LEU A 68 7.08 -5.18 -1.96
CA LEU A 68 7.04 -5.95 -3.21
C LEU A 68 5.69 -5.83 -3.91
N THR A 69 4.59 -5.83 -3.16
CA THR A 69 3.24 -5.57 -3.70
C THR A 69 3.19 -4.18 -4.33
N ALA A 70 3.68 -3.16 -3.64
CA ALA A 70 3.77 -1.80 -4.15
C ALA A 70 4.57 -1.73 -5.45
N LYS A 71 5.69 -2.44 -5.53
CA LYS A 71 6.54 -2.48 -6.73
C LYS A 71 5.87 -3.18 -7.92
N LEU A 72 5.26 -4.35 -7.69
CA LEU A 72 4.71 -5.19 -8.76
C LEU A 72 3.35 -4.69 -9.27
N THR A 73 2.59 -4.02 -8.42
CA THR A 73 1.29 -3.44 -8.78
C THR A 73 1.48 -2.27 -9.74
N LYS A 74 0.68 -2.23 -10.80
CA LYS A 74 0.69 -1.15 -11.81
C LYS A 74 -0.61 -0.35 -11.72
N ALA A 75 -0.58 0.86 -12.27
CA ALA A 75 -1.82 1.58 -12.56
C ALA A 75 -2.71 0.71 -13.47
N ASP A 76 -4.01 0.70 -13.18
CA ASP A 76 -5.00 0.00 -13.98
C ASP A 76 -5.93 1.04 -14.64
N PRO A 77 -5.73 1.35 -15.94
CA PRO A 77 -6.55 2.31 -16.66
C PRO A 77 -7.98 1.83 -16.93
N SER A 78 -8.29 0.57 -16.62
CA SER A 78 -9.65 0.02 -16.74
C SER A 78 -10.48 0.20 -15.46
N LEU A 79 -9.92 0.80 -14.41
CA LEU A 79 -10.68 1.12 -13.20
C LEU A 79 -11.72 2.20 -13.49
N ASP A 80 -12.97 1.80 -13.50
CA ASP A 80 -14.13 2.68 -13.49
C ASP A 80 -14.85 2.61 -12.14
N ARG A 81 -15.95 3.36 -12.02
CA ARG A 81 -16.80 3.37 -10.83
C ARG A 81 -17.25 1.98 -10.40
N THR A 82 -17.66 1.14 -11.35
CA THR A 82 -18.17 -0.22 -11.06
C THR A 82 -17.06 -1.10 -10.51
N GLU A 83 -15.86 -0.99 -11.06
CA GLU A 83 -14.71 -1.76 -10.57
C GLU A 83 -14.21 -1.27 -9.21
N LEU A 84 -14.24 0.04 -8.94
CA LEU A 84 -13.96 0.59 -7.61
C LEU A 84 -14.96 0.08 -6.57
N ILE A 85 -16.26 0.05 -6.88
CA ILE A 85 -17.29 -0.50 -5.97
C ILE A 85 -16.97 -1.95 -5.61
N LYS A 86 -16.57 -2.77 -6.59
CA LYS A 86 -16.18 -4.17 -6.33
C LYS A 86 -14.96 -4.26 -5.43
N ILE A 87 -13.98 -3.37 -5.60
CA ILE A 87 -12.80 -3.32 -4.74
C ILE A 87 -13.22 -3.03 -3.31
N PHE A 88 -13.96 -1.94 -3.08
CA PHE A 88 -14.40 -1.54 -1.75
C PHE A 88 -15.36 -2.54 -1.12
N THR A 89 -16.25 -3.16 -1.91
CA THR A 89 -17.13 -4.22 -1.42
C THR A 89 -16.34 -5.42 -0.89
N ARG A 90 -15.25 -5.79 -1.58
CA ARG A 90 -14.39 -6.87 -1.07
C ARG A 90 -13.64 -6.43 0.20
N ILE A 91 -13.17 -5.19 0.27
CA ILE A 91 -12.52 -4.64 1.47
C ILE A 91 -13.47 -4.69 2.67
N THR A 92 -14.73 -4.28 2.50
CA THR A 92 -15.71 -4.29 3.61
C THR A 92 -16.15 -5.70 4.00
N GLN A 93 -16.11 -6.66 3.08
CA GLN A 93 -16.41 -8.06 3.36
C GLN A 93 -15.28 -8.77 4.12
N ASP A 94 -14.02 -8.40 3.84
CA ASP A 94 -12.85 -8.99 4.49
C ASP A 94 -11.79 -7.91 4.78
N PRO A 95 -12.00 -7.10 5.84
CA PRO A 95 -11.11 -6.00 6.19
C PRO A 95 -9.80 -6.47 6.82
N ALA A 96 -9.57 -7.78 6.96
CA ALA A 96 -8.34 -8.37 7.52
C ALA A 96 -7.44 -9.01 6.44
N ASP A 97 -7.83 -8.99 5.17
CA ASP A 97 -7.00 -9.44 4.05
C ASP A 97 -5.94 -8.36 3.72
N ASP A 98 -4.88 -8.28 4.54
CA ASP A 98 -3.80 -7.30 4.41
C ASP A 98 -3.17 -7.30 3.01
N ALA A 99 -3.01 -8.49 2.41
CA ALA A 99 -2.47 -8.63 1.07
C ALA A 99 -3.38 -7.96 0.03
N TYR A 100 -4.69 -8.12 0.17
CA TYR A 100 -5.66 -7.46 -0.69
C TYR A 100 -5.79 -5.97 -0.42
N LEU A 101 -5.81 -5.54 0.84
CA LEU A 101 -5.82 -4.12 1.22
C LEU A 101 -4.65 -3.38 0.57
N GLN A 102 -3.43 -3.90 0.76
CA GLN A 102 -2.24 -3.29 0.19
C GLN A 102 -2.30 -3.22 -1.33
N TYR A 103 -2.71 -4.31 -1.99
CA TYR A 103 -2.88 -4.34 -3.43
C TYR A 103 -3.92 -3.32 -3.90
N ALA A 104 -5.09 -3.28 -3.26
CA ALA A 104 -6.20 -2.40 -3.62
C ALA A 104 -5.80 -0.93 -3.50
N PHE A 105 -5.24 -0.53 -2.35
CA PHE A 105 -4.80 0.85 -2.13
C PHE A 105 -3.70 1.27 -3.08
N THR A 106 -2.69 0.41 -3.30
CA THR A 106 -1.63 0.68 -4.29
C THR A 106 -2.21 0.86 -5.69
N THR A 107 -3.17 0.01 -6.08
CA THR A 107 -3.78 0.09 -7.41
C THR A 107 -4.54 1.41 -7.58
N ILE A 108 -5.34 1.80 -6.58
CA ILE A 108 -6.10 3.05 -6.61
C ILE A 108 -5.15 4.25 -6.63
N GLU A 109 -4.15 4.28 -5.75
CA GLU A 109 -3.13 5.34 -5.70
C GLU A 109 -2.44 5.51 -7.07
N LYS A 110 -1.97 4.40 -7.68
CA LYS A 110 -1.27 4.50 -8.98
C LYS A 110 -2.18 4.88 -10.14
N SER A 111 -3.47 4.55 -10.07
CA SER A 111 -4.42 4.79 -11.16
C SER A 111 -5.02 6.20 -11.10
N PHE A 112 -5.26 6.72 -9.90
CA PHE A 112 -5.95 7.98 -9.66
C PHE A 112 -5.07 9.04 -8.96
N GLY A 113 -3.85 8.68 -8.58
CA GLY A 113 -2.94 9.55 -7.83
C GLY A 113 -3.42 9.82 -6.40
N ASP A 114 -4.25 8.95 -5.82
CA ASP A 114 -4.83 9.14 -4.50
C ASP A 114 -4.07 8.39 -3.41
N SER A 115 -3.09 9.06 -2.79
CA SER A 115 -2.24 8.51 -1.73
C SER A 115 -2.94 8.43 -0.36
N GLN A 116 -4.18 8.92 -0.23
CA GLN A 116 -4.94 8.90 1.03
C GLN A 116 -6.08 7.88 1.02
N VAL A 117 -6.16 7.01 0.01
CA VAL A 117 -7.26 6.04 -0.12
C VAL A 117 -7.41 5.10 1.09
N SER A 118 -6.34 4.82 1.84
CA SER A 118 -6.45 4.08 3.11
C SER A 118 -7.25 4.84 4.16
N ASP A 119 -7.06 6.16 4.23
CA ASP A 119 -7.79 7.02 5.16
C ASP A 119 -9.27 7.02 4.81
N LEU A 120 -9.63 6.98 3.52
CA LEU A 120 -11.05 6.87 3.11
C LEU A 120 -11.75 5.64 3.70
N VAL A 121 -11.02 4.55 3.95
CA VAL A 121 -11.58 3.31 4.50
C VAL A 121 -11.55 3.32 6.04
N PHE A 122 -10.43 3.71 6.65
CA PHE A 122 -10.21 3.55 8.09
C PHE A 122 -10.45 4.83 8.91
N TRP A 123 -10.26 6.00 8.30
CA TRP A 123 -10.40 7.32 8.91
C TRP A 123 -11.05 8.31 7.94
N PRO A 124 -12.32 8.12 7.54
CA PRO A 124 -12.97 8.94 6.51
C PRO A 124 -12.93 10.44 6.82
N ASN A 125 -13.01 10.80 8.10
CA ASN A 125 -12.85 12.16 8.60
C ASN A 125 -11.49 12.80 8.21
N HIS A 126 -10.40 12.03 8.25
CA HIS A 126 -9.07 12.49 7.80
C HIS A 126 -9.01 12.63 6.28
N TYR A 127 -9.69 11.75 5.54
CA TYR A 127 -9.69 11.78 4.08
C TYR A 127 -10.39 13.03 3.52
N PHE A 128 -11.50 13.45 4.14
CA PHE A 128 -12.28 14.62 3.71
C PHE A 128 -11.80 15.95 4.32
N ASP A 129 -11.01 15.93 5.39
CA ASP A 129 -10.54 17.11 6.12
C ASP A 129 -11.70 18.04 6.57
N ASP A 130 -12.87 17.46 6.84
CA ASP A 130 -14.09 18.22 7.16
C ASP A 130 -14.46 18.17 8.65
N GLY A 131 -13.69 17.43 9.45
CA GLY A 131 -13.89 17.30 10.90
C GLY A 131 -15.23 16.69 11.31
N SER A 132 -16.02 16.21 10.33
CA SER A 132 -17.22 15.44 10.58
C SER A 132 -16.81 13.98 10.81
N ASP A 133 -17.51 13.27 11.70
CA ASP A 133 -17.49 11.81 11.68
C ASP A 133 -18.57 11.41 10.67
N PRO A 134 -18.21 11.01 9.43
CA PRO A 134 -19.20 10.47 8.53
C PRO A 134 -19.73 9.17 9.14
N ASP A 135 -21.01 8.86 8.92
CA ASP A 135 -21.47 7.48 9.04
C ASP A 135 -20.58 6.56 8.19
N GLU A 136 -20.50 5.27 8.55
CA GLU A 136 -19.73 4.26 7.81
C GLU A 136 -20.05 4.33 6.30
N LEU A 137 -19.04 4.68 5.50
CA LEU A 137 -19.24 4.90 4.07
C LEU A 137 -19.60 3.58 3.36
N THR A 138 -20.57 3.63 2.45
CA THR A 138 -20.82 2.49 1.56
C THR A 138 -19.72 2.38 0.49
N PRO A 139 -19.51 1.18 -0.10
CA PRO A 139 -18.59 1.01 -1.23
C PRO A 139 -18.84 1.97 -2.40
N GLU A 140 -20.09 2.34 -2.66
CA GLU A 140 -20.47 3.34 -3.65
C GLU A 140 -19.96 4.74 -3.29
N GLN A 141 -20.15 5.16 -2.03
CA GLN A 141 -19.67 6.46 -1.56
C GLN A 141 -18.15 6.54 -1.60
N MET A 142 -17.45 5.46 -1.23
CA MET A 142 -15.99 5.38 -1.36
C MET A 142 -15.54 5.49 -2.83
N ALA A 143 -16.19 4.77 -3.74
CA ALA A 143 -15.88 4.84 -5.17
C ALA A 143 -16.10 6.25 -5.75
N ASP A 144 -17.20 6.90 -5.39
CA ASP A 144 -17.51 8.25 -5.81
C ASP A 144 -16.49 9.26 -5.26
N ALA A 145 -16.06 9.11 -4.00
CA ALA A 145 -15.08 9.98 -3.37
C ALA A 145 -13.69 9.93 -4.07
N VAL A 146 -13.24 8.75 -4.52
CA VAL A 146 -11.99 8.61 -5.29
C VAL A 146 -12.11 9.31 -6.65
N LEU A 147 -13.21 9.08 -7.37
CA LEU A 147 -13.42 9.68 -8.70
C LEU A 147 -13.56 11.21 -8.63
N ASP A 148 -14.28 11.71 -7.64
CA ASP A 148 -14.41 13.15 -7.40
C ASP A 148 -13.06 13.80 -7.11
N ARG A 149 -12.23 13.16 -6.27
CA ARG A 149 -10.89 13.65 -5.95
C ARG A 149 -10.00 13.66 -7.18
N TYR A 150 -10.07 12.62 -8.01
CA TYR A 150 -9.33 12.54 -9.27
C TYR A 150 -9.75 13.65 -10.25
N ALA A 151 -11.05 13.86 -10.43
CA ALA A 151 -11.58 14.90 -11.31
C ALA A 151 -11.13 16.30 -10.87
N ARG A 152 -11.13 16.59 -9.56
CA ARG A 152 -10.64 17.87 -9.01
C ARG A 152 -9.14 18.07 -9.22
N LYS A 153 -8.33 17.00 -9.20
CA LYS A 153 -6.90 17.07 -9.52
C LYS A 153 -6.64 17.37 -11.00
N GLY A 154 -7.41 16.75 -11.91
CA GLY A 154 -7.29 16.98 -13.36
C GLY A 154 -7.81 18.33 -13.85
N ALA A 155 -8.59 19.05 -13.03
CA ALA A 155 -9.13 20.38 -13.33
C ALA A 155 -8.20 21.53 -12.92
N ARG A 156 -7.03 21.25 -12.34
CA ARG A 156 -6.00 22.23 -11.96
C ARG A 156 -4.83 22.19 -12.94
#